data_AF-A0A7V1N1E2-F1
#
_entry.id   AF-A0A7V1N1E2-F1
#
_cell.length_a   1.000
_cell.length_b   1.000
_cell.length_c   1.000
_cell.angle_alpha   90.00
_cell.angle_beta   90.00
_cell.angle_gamma   90.00
#
_symmetry.space_group_name_H-M   'P 1'
#
loop_
_entity.id
_entity.type
_entity.pdbx_description
1 polymer ?
#
loop_
_entity_poly.entity_id
_entity_poly.type
_entity_poly.pdbx_seq_one_letter_code
_entity_poly.pdbx_strand_id
1 'polypeptide(L)' 'ILEDLAQLAYKESKLGFTLPGLGKLVLVNRKARMGRNPQTGEAIKIPAKKVVKFRVAKACKDSVLGK' A
#
# COMPACT_ATOMS: atom_id res chain seq x y z
N ILE A 1 -14.58 18.45 1.49
CA ILE A 1 -15.05 17.05 1.29
C ILE A 1 -13.92 16.12 0.84
N LEU A 2 -13.39 16.25 -0.38
CA LEU A 2 -12.30 15.36 -0.85
C LEU A 2 -10.99 15.56 -0.05
N GLU A 3 -10.67 16.80 0.28
CA GLU A 3 -9.52 17.15 1.13
C GLU A 3 -9.64 16.52 2.53
N ASP A 4 -10.83 16.61 3.14
CA ASP A 4 -11.11 16.07 4.47
C ASP A 4 -11.03 14.54 4.47
N LEU A 5 -11.47 13.91 3.37
CA LEU A 5 -11.36 12.48 3.17
C LEU A 5 -9.89 12.04 3.06
N ALA A 6 -9.04 12.83 2.39
CA ALA A 6 -7.60 12.59 2.33
C ALA A 6 -6.95 12.73 3.72
N GLN A 7 -7.34 13.75 4.50
CA GLN A 7 -6.86 13.91 5.87
C GLN A 7 -7.27 12.74 6.79
N LEU A 8 -8.52 12.28 6.68
CA LEU A 8 -8.99 11.08 7.38
C LEU A 8 -8.19 9.84 6.98
N ALA A 9 -7.90 9.67 5.69
CA ALA A 9 -7.07 8.57 5.20
C ALA A 9 -5.66 8.58 5.78
N TYR A 10 -5.04 9.76 5.94
CA TYR A 10 -3.72 9.89 6.57
C TYR A 10 -3.76 9.53 8.06
N LYS A 11 -4.79 9.98 8.79
CA LYS A 11 -4.97 9.69 10.23
C LYS A 11 -5.24 8.20 10.47
N GLU A 12 -6.14 7.61 9.68
CA GLU A 12 -6.59 6.22 9.81
C GLU A 12 -5.66 5.19 9.12
N SER A 13 -4.56 5.63 8.53
CA SER A 13 -3.58 4.76 7.86
C SER A 13 -3.03 3.64 8.76
N LYS A 14 -3.03 3.86 10.09
CA LYS A 14 -2.63 2.89 11.13
C LYS A 14 -3.64 1.78 11.38
N LEU A 15 -4.93 2.09 11.32
CA LEU A 15 -6.04 1.16 11.60
C LEU A 15 -6.55 0.51 10.30
N GLY A 16 -6.30 1.16 9.17
CA GLY A 16 -6.62 0.69 7.84
C GLY A 16 -7.88 1.37 7.31
N PHE A 17 -7.69 2.45 6.56
CA PHE A 17 -8.77 3.24 5.98
C PHE A 17 -9.40 2.51 4.79
N THR A 18 -10.70 2.24 4.85
CA THR A 18 -11.43 1.56 3.77
C THR A 18 -12.30 2.56 3.04
N LEU A 19 -12.04 2.76 1.75
CA LEU A 19 -12.90 3.47 0.82
C LEU A 19 -13.90 2.47 0.21
N PRO A 20 -15.20 2.63 0.49
CA PRO A 20 -16.23 1.82 -0.15
C PRO A 20 -16.11 1.91 -1.68
N GLY A 21 -16.26 0.77 -2.37
CA GLY A 21 -16.14 0.68 -3.82
C GLY A 21 -14.69 0.64 -4.35
N LEU A 22 -13.78 1.44 -3.80
CA LEU A 22 -12.40 1.57 -4.30
C LEU A 22 -11.40 0.58 -3.67
N GLY A 23 -11.33 0.51 -2.33
CA GLY A 23 -10.32 -0.31 -1.67
C GLY A 23 -9.88 0.16 -0.29
N LYS A 24 -8.89 -0.51 0.28
CA LYS A 24 -8.37 -0.26 1.63
C LYS A 24 -6.90 0.16 1.60
N LEU A 25 -6.57 1.26 2.27
CA LEU A 25 -5.19 1.61 2.61
C LEU A 25 -4.74 0.78 3.81
N VAL A 26 -3.62 0.07 3.66
CA VAL A 26 -3.06 -0.80 4.70
C VAL A 26 -1.59 -0.46 4.89
N LEU A 27 -1.19 -0.23 6.13
CA LEU A 27 0.22 -0.20 6.50
C LEU A 27 0.78 -1.62 6.57
N VAL A 28 1.80 -1.88 5.78
CA VAL A 28 2.51 -3.16 5.74
C VAL A 28 3.91 -2.94 6.29
N ASN A 29 4.25 -3.69 7.33
CA ASN A 29 5.62 -3.76 7.82
C ASN A 29 6.42 -4.69 6.90
N ARG A 30 7.31 -4.13 6.06
CA ARG A 30 8.26 -4.95 5.31
C ARG A 30 9.44 -5.27 6.20
N LYS A 31 9.67 -6.57 6.43
CA LYS A 31 10.83 -7.07 7.16
C LYS A 31 12.12 -6.74 6.41
N ALA A 32 13.22 -6.64 7.15
CA ALA A 32 14.54 -6.50 6.56
C ALA A 32 14.82 -7.71 5.66
N ARG A 33 15.39 -7.45 4.48
CA ARG A 33 15.71 -8.49 3.51
C ARG A 33 17.00 -8.15 2.78
N MET A 34 17.68 -9.17 2.30
CA MET A 34 18.79 -9.00 1.38
C MET A 34 18.23 -8.75 -0.01
N GLY A 35 18.49 -7.57 -0.54
CA GLY A 35 18.21 -7.21 -1.93
C GLY A 35 19.50 -7.29 -2.75
N ARG A 36 19.36 -7.16 -4.07
CA ARG A 36 20.48 -7.07 -4.99
C ARG A 36 20.43 -5.72 -5.68
N ASN A 37 21.56 -5.03 -5.79
CA ASN A 37 21.62 -3.79 -6.55
C ASN A 37 21.41 -4.13 -8.04
N PRO A 38 20.36 -3.61 -8.71
CA PRO A 38 20.14 -3.90 -10.12
C PRO A 38 21.26 -3.39 -11.04
N GLN A 39 22.08 -2.42 -10.62
CA GLN A 39 23.22 -1.94 -11.40
C GLN A 39 24.52 -2.72 -11.17
N THR A 40 24.86 -3.06 -9.92
CA THR A 40 26.17 -3.65 -9.58
C THR A 40 26.12 -5.12 -9.20
N GLY A 41 24.93 -5.69 -9.00
CA GLY A 41 24.75 -7.09 -8.62
C GLY A 41 25.15 -7.42 -7.18
N GLU A 42 25.63 -6.44 -6.40
CA GLU A 42 26.01 -6.62 -5.00
C GLU A 42 24.79 -6.83 -4.09
N ALA A 43 24.99 -7.58 -3.02
CA ALA A 43 23.95 -7.85 -2.03
C ALA A 43 23.83 -6.66 -1.06
N ILE A 44 22.72 -5.91 -1.14
CA ILE A 44 22.43 -4.79 -0.26
C ILE A 44 21.43 -5.22 0.81
N LYS A 45 21.73 -4.93 2.08
CA LYS A 45 20.79 -5.13 3.18
C LYS A 45 19.73 -4.03 3.14
N ILE A 46 18.49 -4.39 2.81
CA ILE A 46 17.35 -3.47 2.84
C ILE A 46 16.76 -3.49 4.24
N PRO A 47 16.80 -2.38 5.00
CA PRO A 47 16.28 -2.33 6.36
C PRO A 47 14.76 -2.51 6.41
N ALA A 48 14.25 -2.92 7.57
CA ALA A 48 12.82 -3.02 7.79
C ALA A 48 12.19 -1.63 7.69
N LYS A 49 11.13 -1.51 6.89
CA LYS A 49 10.41 -0.24 6.72
C LYS A 49 8.92 -0.45 6.63
N LYS A 50 8.18 0.52 7.13
CA LYS A 50 6.72 0.58 6.96
C LYS A 50 6.42 1.15 5.58
N VAL A 51 5.56 0.49 4.84
CA VAL A 51 5.09 0.96 3.54
C VAL A 51 3.57 1.00 3.52
N VAL A 52 3.01 1.99 2.84
CA VAL A 52 1.56 2.05 2.59
C VAL A 52 1.26 1.23 1.34
N LYS A 53 0.27 0.36 1.41
CA LYS A 53 -0.24 -0.42 0.28
C LYS A 53 -1.73 -0.16 0.12
N PHE A 54 -2.16 0.18 -1.10
CA PHE A 54 -3.57 0.23 -1.45
C PHE A 54 -4.04 -1.16 -1.92
N ARG A 55 -5.05 -1.72 -1.26
CA ARG A 55 -5.71 -2.95 -1.67
C ARG A 55 -7.03 -2.61 -2.33
N VAL A 56 -7.09 -2.74 -3.64
CA VAL A 56 -8.31 -2.49 -4.42
C VAL A 56 -9.41 -3.46 -4.00
N ALA A 57 -10.62 -2.95 -3.81
CA ALA A 57 -11.81 -3.75 -3.50
C ALA A 57 -12.17 -4.67 -4.65
N LYS A 58 -12.83 -5.80 -4.35
CA LYS A 58 -13.29 -6.75 -5.38
C LYS A 58 -14.21 -6.06 -6.39
N ALA A 59 -15.16 -5.25 -5.92
CA ALA A 59 -16.05 -4.47 -6.78
C ALA A 59 -15.30 -3.61 -7.81
N CYS A 60 -14.27 -2.87 -7.40
CA CYS A 60 -13.45 -2.10 -8.36
C CYS A 60 -12.66 -2.99 -9.32
N LYS A 61 -12.12 -4.13 -8.87
CA LYS A 61 -11.44 -5.06 -9.77
C LYS A 61 -12.40 -5.64 -10.80
N ASP A 62 -13.58 -6.07 -10.37
CA ASP A 62 -14.58 -6.69 -11.23
C ASP A 62 -15.09 -5.67 -12.27
N SER A 63 -15.32 -4.41 -11.87
CA SER A 63 -15.71 -3.33 -12.79
C SER A 63 -14.63 -2.93 -13.79
N VAL A 64 -13.34 -3.01 -13.43
CA VAL A 64 -12.23 -2.52 -14.28
C VAL A 64 -11.63 -3.64 -15.14
N LEU A 65 -11.53 -4.86 -14.61
CA LEU A 65 -10.90 -6.00 -15.30
C LEU A 65 -11.89 -6.87 -16.07
N GLY A 66 -13.20 -6.68 -15.88
CA GLY A 66 -14.26 -7.18 -16.77
C GLY A 66 -14.06 -8.61 -17.26
N LYS A 67 -13.94 -9.58 -16.34
CA LYS A 67 -14.11 -11.00 -16.66
C LYS A 67 -15.42 -11.50 -16.08
#